data_AF-A0A2N7LDT8-F1
#
_entry.id   AF-A0A2N7LDT8-F1
#
_cell.length_a   1.000
_cell.length_b   1.000
_cell.length_c   1.000
_cell.angle_alpha   90.00
_cell.angle_beta   90.00
_cell.angle_gamma   90.00
#
_symmetry.space_group_name_H-M   'P 1'
#
loop_
_entity.id
_entity.type
_entity.pdbx_description
1 polymer ?
#
loop_
_entity_poly.entity_id
_entity_poly.type
_entity_poly.pdbx_seq_one_letter_code
_entity_poly.pdbx_strand_id
1 'polypeptide(L)'
;MTSLPEPRDIVRTGNFPYVFKIEEDFVYESHWKIDQHFASQWLEITTNGTITIKANETGYAWDGCTPKWSVLNLVIVGTPDGHIDYRTMKPFCFYASLVHDALYQYLDSVPVSKKDIDLLFLEMLGDFKLRKFYYFFVKHFGGRGVVQRGF
;
A
#
# COMPACT_ATOMS: atom_id res chain seq x y z
N MET A 1 -1.84 -24.17 15.74
CA MET A 1 -1.65 -22.71 15.65
C MET A 1 -1.35 -22.42 14.20
N THR A 2 -2.30 -21.84 13.48
CA THR A 2 -2.11 -21.38 12.11
C THR A 2 -1.09 -20.25 12.13
N SER A 3 0.00 -20.37 11.37
CA SER A 3 0.97 -19.30 11.19
C SER A 3 0.29 -18.10 10.52
N LEU A 4 0.63 -16.88 10.94
CA LEU A 4 0.15 -15.68 10.26
C LEU A 4 0.65 -15.68 8.81
N PRO A 5 -0.10 -15.09 7.86
CA PRO A 5 0.37 -14.86 6.50
C PRO A 5 1.67 -14.07 6.50
N GLU A 6 2.67 -14.57 5.77
CA GLU A 6 3.96 -13.90 5.59
C GLU A 6 3.86 -12.86 4.47
N PRO A 7 4.57 -11.73 4.59
CA PRO A 7 4.65 -10.77 3.49
C PRO A 7 5.42 -11.37 2.31
N ARG A 8 5.08 -10.98 1.08
CA ARG A 8 5.82 -11.39 -0.11
C ARG A 8 7.27 -10.93 -0.04
N ASP A 9 8.20 -11.86 -0.26
CA ASP A 9 9.63 -11.57 -0.35
C ASP A 9 9.95 -10.74 -1.59
N ILE A 10 10.05 -9.42 -1.41
CA ILE A 10 10.68 -8.54 -2.38
C ILE A 10 12.05 -8.18 -1.81
N VAL A 11 13.10 -8.80 -2.36
CA VAL A 11 14.48 -8.51 -1.96
C VAL A 11 14.83 -7.08 -2.37
N ARG A 12 14.63 -6.12 -1.46
CA ARG A 12 15.06 -4.72 -1.60
C ARG A 12 16.54 -4.64 -1.23
N THR A 13 17.43 -4.54 -2.21
CA THR A 13 18.89 -4.47 -2.00
C THR A 13 19.40 -3.03 -2.04
N GLY A 14 20.49 -2.73 -1.32
CA GLY A 14 21.21 -1.46 -1.42
C GLY A 14 20.47 -0.28 -0.77
N ASN A 15 20.58 0.92 -1.35
CA ASN A 15 20.01 2.17 -0.84
C ASN A 15 18.56 2.38 -1.29
N PHE A 16 17.68 1.39 -1.04
CA PHE A 16 16.28 1.48 -1.46
C PHE A 16 15.58 2.68 -0.79
N PRO A 17 14.87 3.55 -1.55
CA PRO A 17 14.39 4.82 -1.05
C PRO A 17 13.05 4.68 -0.29
N TYR A 18 13.11 4.24 0.97
CA TYR A 18 11.98 4.45 1.89
C TYR A 18 11.81 5.95 2.15
N VAL A 19 10.66 6.51 1.79
CA VAL A 19 10.40 7.97 1.88
C VAL A 19 9.40 8.33 2.96
N PHE A 20 8.56 7.37 3.37
CA PHE A 20 7.52 7.59 4.35
C PHE A 20 7.56 6.54 5.45
N LYS A 21 7.06 6.94 6.61
CA LYS A 21 6.92 6.08 7.79
C LYS A 21 5.71 6.54 8.61
N ILE A 22 4.93 5.59 9.10
CA ILE A 22 3.97 5.80 10.20
C ILE A 22 4.52 5.18 11.48
N GLU A 23 4.26 5.83 12.61
CA GLU A 23 4.67 5.37 13.94
C GLU A 23 3.48 4.94 14.80
N GLU A 24 2.26 5.22 14.31
CA GLU A 24 1.00 4.80 14.89
C GLU A 24 0.19 4.07 13.83
N ASP A 25 -0.66 3.15 14.27
CA ASP A 25 -1.53 2.39 13.38
C ASP A 25 -2.42 3.33 12.57
N PHE A 26 -2.53 3.07 11.26
CA PHE A 26 -3.43 3.79 10.38
C PHE A 26 -4.67 2.93 10.14
N VAL A 27 -5.84 3.48 10.45
CA VAL A 27 -7.13 2.83 10.28
C VAL A 27 -7.90 3.51 9.15
N TYR A 28 -8.47 2.70 8.26
CA TYR A 28 -9.31 3.14 7.15
C TYR A 28 -10.56 2.28 7.02
N GLU A 29 -11.72 2.92 6.99
CA GLU A 29 -13.01 2.25 6.79
C GLU A 29 -13.31 2.12 5.30
N SER A 30 -13.15 0.90 4.76
CA SER A 30 -13.53 0.61 3.37
C SER A 30 -15.00 0.22 3.25
N HIS A 31 -15.50 0.10 2.01
CA HIS A 31 -16.82 -0.42 1.73
C HIS A 31 -16.87 -1.96 1.60
N TRP A 32 -15.76 -2.64 1.87
CA TRP A 32 -15.65 -4.08 1.68
C TRP A 32 -16.41 -4.87 2.75
N LYS A 33 -16.88 -6.05 2.35
CA LYS A 33 -17.31 -7.10 3.27
C LYS A 33 -16.59 -8.37 2.84
N ILE A 34 -15.77 -8.91 3.74
CA ILE A 34 -14.98 -10.11 3.47
C ILE A 34 -15.48 -11.25 4.35
N ASP A 35 -15.41 -12.46 3.83
CA ASP A 35 -15.97 -13.65 4.51
C ASP A 35 -15.19 -14.05 5.76
N GLN A 36 -13.90 -13.69 5.80
CA GLN A 36 -12.98 -14.04 6.87
C GLN A 36 -12.13 -12.85 7.31
N HIS A 37 -11.89 -12.74 8.62
CA HIS A 37 -10.92 -11.81 9.17
C HIS A 37 -9.52 -12.14 8.67
N PHE A 38 -8.78 -11.13 8.25
CA PHE A 38 -7.38 -11.26 7.85
C PHE A 38 -6.51 -10.52 8.86
N ALA A 39 -5.50 -11.20 9.40
CA ALA A 39 -4.50 -10.58 10.25
C ALA A 39 -3.11 -11.09 9.88
N SER A 40 -2.18 -10.16 9.79
CA SER A 40 -0.76 -10.39 9.53
C SER A 40 0.08 -9.44 10.40
N GLN A 41 1.40 -9.47 10.19
CA GLN A 41 2.34 -8.58 10.88
C GLN A 41 2.05 -7.09 10.63
N TRP A 42 1.73 -6.71 9.40
CA TRP A 42 1.61 -5.29 9.01
C TRP A 42 0.21 -4.87 8.60
N LEU A 43 -0.69 -5.83 8.38
CA LEU A 43 -2.03 -5.58 7.86
C LEU A 43 -3.07 -6.40 8.61
N GLU A 44 -4.19 -5.76 8.92
CA GLU A 44 -5.40 -6.41 9.40
C GLU A 44 -6.63 -5.89 8.66
N ILE A 45 -7.57 -6.78 8.35
CA ILE A 45 -8.84 -6.45 7.72
C ILE A 45 -9.96 -7.16 8.47
N THR A 46 -10.89 -6.40 9.04
CA THR A 46 -12.09 -6.93 9.69
C THR A 46 -13.11 -7.42 8.65
N THR A 47 -14.02 -8.31 9.05
CA THR A 47 -15.10 -8.79 8.17
C THR A 47 -16.03 -7.67 7.69
N ASN A 48 -16.07 -6.55 8.42
CA ASN A 48 -16.81 -5.34 8.04
C ASN A 48 -16.03 -4.37 7.15
N GLY A 49 -14.80 -4.71 6.76
CA GLY A 49 -13.99 -3.91 5.82
C GLY A 49 -13.13 -2.83 6.47
N THR A 50 -12.97 -2.81 7.80
CA THR A 50 -12.01 -1.92 8.45
C THR A 50 -10.58 -2.43 8.18
N ILE A 51 -9.76 -1.60 7.55
CA ILE A 51 -8.36 -1.88 7.22
C ILE A 51 -7.47 -1.19 8.25
N THR A 52 -6.56 -1.94 8.88
CA THR A 52 -5.55 -1.42 9.80
C THR A 52 -4.16 -1.74 9.26
N ILE A 53 -3.37 -0.71 8.96
CA ILE A 53 -1.92 -0.86 8.77
C ILE A 53 -1.24 -0.67 10.12
N LYS A 54 -0.53 -1.70 10.56
CA LYS A 54 0.11 -1.75 11.88
C LYS A 54 1.47 -1.09 11.82
N ALA A 55 1.72 -0.11 12.68
CA ALA A 55 3.05 0.48 12.79
C ALA A 55 4.03 -0.45 13.51
N ASN A 56 3.56 -1.28 14.43
CA ASN A 56 4.40 -2.09 15.33
C ASN A 56 5.44 -1.22 16.08
N GLU A 57 6.40 -1.85 16.77
CA GLU A 57 7.40 -1.12 17.58
C GLU A 57 8.37 -0.26 16.74
N THR A 58 8.61 -0.64 15.48
CA THR A 58 9.61 0.00 14.61
C THR A 58 9.02 1.00 13.61
N GLY A 59 7.69 1.07 13.50
CA GLY A 59 6.95 1.81 12.48
C GLY A 59 6.86 1.07 11.15
N TYR A 60 5.84 1.40 10.36
CA TYR A 60 5.66 0.87 9.00
C TYR A 60 6.24 1.87 7.99
N ALA A 61 7.22 1.43 7.20
CA ALA A 61 7.94 2.26 6.23
C ALA A 61 7.71 1.77 4.79
N TRP A 62 7.48 2.71 3.87
CA TRP A 62 7.27 2.42 2.46
C TRP A 62 7.89 3.49 1.55
N ASP A 63 7.97 3.19 0.26
CA ASP A 63 8.57 4.05 -0.76
C ASP A 63 7.54 4.93 -1.48
N GLY A 64 6.32 5.12 -0.97
CA GLY A 64 5.30 5.92 -1.65
C GLY A 64 4.82 5.29 -2.97
N CYS A 65 4.62 6.10 -4.02
CA CYS A 65 4.33 5.59 -5.35
C CYS A 65 5.60 5.10 -6.06
N THR A 66 5.65 3.81 -6.36
CA THR A 66 6.74 3.09 -7.05
C THR A 66 6.58 3.20 -8.59
N PRO A 67 7.66 3.07 -9.40
CA PRO A 67 9.06 2.86 -9.02
C PRO A 67 9.81 4.13 -8.61
N LYS A 68 10.79 3.96 -7.73
CA LYS A 68 11.72 5.00 -7.28
C LYS A 68 13.15 4.46 -7.18
N TRP A 69 14.11 5.36 -7.37
CA TRP A 69 15.54 5.08 -7.26
C TRP A 69 16.24 6.20 -6.51
N SER A 70 17.08 5.81 -5.54
CA SER A 70 18.01 6.73 -4.87
C SER A 70 19.27 6.92 -5.71
N VAL A 71 19.57 8.16 -6.09
CA VAL A 71 20.78 8.54 -6.83
C VAL A 71 21.75 9.18 -5.85
N LEU A 72 22.87 8.50 -5.59
CA LEU A 72 23.94 8.93 -4.67
C LEU A 72 23.48 9.25 -3.23
N ASN A 73 22.30 8.79 -2.82
CA ASN A 73 21.64 9.20 -1.56
C ASN A 73 21.34 10.71 -1.47
N LEU A 74 21.36 11.42 -2.60
CA LEU A 74 21.10 12.86 -2.66
C LEU A 74 19.73 13.18 -3.26
N VAL A 75 19.31 12.44 -4.28
CA VAL A 75 18.08 12.70 -5.01
C VAL A 75 17.32 11.40 -5.23
N ILE A 76 16.01 11.44 -5.04
CA ILE A 76 15.11 10.35 -5.38
C ILE A 76 14.43 10.68 -6.71
N VAL A 77 14.58 9.79 -7.69
CA VAL A 77 13.94 9.91 -9.01
C VAL A 77 12.92 8.79 -9.15
N GLY A 78 11.73 9.09 -9.64
CA GLY A 78 10.66 8.09 -9.78
C GLY A 78 9.27 8.70 -9.92
N THR A 79 8.25 7.87 -9.69
CA THR A 79 6.85 8.31 -9.72
C THR A 79 6.59 9.34 -8.62
N PRO A 80 6.10 10.56 -8.92
CA PRO A 80 5.91 11.58 -7.88
C PRO A 80 4.72 11.26 -6.95
N ASP A 81 4.83 11.59 -5.66
CA ASP A 81 3.74 11.39 -4.68
C ASP A 81 2.75 12.57 -4.60
N GLY A 82 2.97 13.58 -5.46
CA GLY A 82 2.28 14.87 -5.40
C GLY A 82 2.95 15.86 -4.43
N HIS A 83 2.56 17.13 -4.52
CA HIS A 83 2.98 18.12 -3.52
C HIS A 83 2.26 17.89 -2.18
N ILE A 84 2.64 18.66 -1.15
CA ILE A 84 1.98 18.61 0.16
C ILE A 84 0.54 19.14 0.06
N ASP A 85 -0.43 18.33 0.48
CA ASP A 85 -1.80 18.75 0.74
C ASP A 85 -1.85 19.45 2.11
N TYR A 86 -2.33 20.69 2.14
CA TYR A 86 -2.42 21.51 3.36
C TYR A 86 -3.36 20.91 4.41
N ARG A 87 -4.30 20.04 4.02
CA ARG A 87 -5.27 19.42 4.94
C ARG A 87 -4.65 18.35 5.82
N THR A 88 -3.73 17.59 5.25
CA THR A 88 -3.09 16.45 5.91
C THR A 88 -1.63 16.73 6.26
N MET A 89 -1.04 17.78 5.66
CA MET A 89 0.39 18.07 5.66
C MET A 89 1.24 16.89 5.17
N LYS A 90 0.66 16.08 4.27
CA LYS A 90 1.31 14.95 3.60
C LYS A 90 1.19 15.10 2.08
N PRO A 91 2.05 14.45 1.28
CA PRO A 91 1.85 14.36 -0.17
C PRO A 91 0.46 13.80 -0.53
N PHE A 92 -0.11 14.24 -1.65
CA PHE A 92 -1.44 13.80 -2.11
C PHE A 92 -1.61 12.27 -2.15
N CYS A 93 -0.56 11.53 -2.52
CA CYS A 93 -0.61 10.08 -2.64
C CYS A 93 -0.25 9.34 -1.33
N PHE A 94 -0.01 10.03 -0.22
CA PHE A 94 0.53 9.44 1.01
C PHE A 94 -0.33 8.29 1.53
N TYR A 95 -1.61 8.55 1.85
CA TYR A 95 -2.50 7.52 2.41
C TYR A 95 -2.89 6.45 1.39
N ALA A 96 -3.10 6.85 0.13
CA ALA A 96 -3.42 5.90 -0.94
C ALA A 96 -2.26 4.93 -1.18
N SER A 97 -1.01 5.41 -1.26
CA SER A 97 0.17 4.57 -1.42
C SER A 97 0.45 3.70 -0.20
N LEU A 98 0.19 4.20 1.03
CA LEU A 98 0.32 3.42 2.27
C LEU A 98 -0.59 2.19 2.26
N VAL A 99 -1.90 2.40 2.03
CA VAL A 99 -2.88 1.30 2.00
C VAL A 99 -2.58 0.35 0.84
N HIS A 100 -2.24 0.88 -0.33
CA HIS A 100 -1.93 0.06 -1.50
C HIS A 100 -0.68 -0.80 -1.27
N ASP A 101 0.41 -0.24 -0.74
CA ASP A 101 1.65 -0.96 -0.45
C ASP A 101 1.43 -2.10 0.56
N ALA A 102 0.73 -1.82 1.67
CA ALA A 102 0.43 -2.83 2.69
C ALA A 102 -0.45 -3.97 2.14
N LEU A 103 -1.49 -3.65 1.37
CA LEU A 103 -2.33 -4.66 0.71
C LEU A 103 -1.53 -5.46 -0.33
N TYR A 104 -0.68 -4.78 -1.10
CA TYR A 104 0.15 -5.43 -2.11
C TYR A 104 1.21 -6.32 -1.50
N GLN A 105 1.76 -5.98 -0.34
CA GLN A 105 2.72 -6.82 0.38
C GLN A 105 2.16 -8.21 0.67
N TYR A 106 0.84 -8.34 0.79
CA TYR A 106 0.13 -9.62 0.98
C TYR A 106 -0.76 -10.02 -0.21
N LEU A 107 -0.51 -9.49 -1.42
CA LEU A 107 -1.41 -9.66 -2.58
C LEU A 107 -1.78 -11.11 -2.91
N ASP A 108 -0.89 -12.06 -2.64
CA ASP A 108 -1.09 -13.49 -2.86
C ASP A 108 -2.01 -14.16 -1.81
N SER A 109 -2.14 -13.58 -0.62
CA SER A 109 -2.85 -14.17 0.53
C SER A 109 -4.00 -13.32 1.08
N VAL A 110 -4.04 -12.02 0.82
CA VAL A 110 -5.10 -11.11 1.25
C VAL A 110 -6.45 -11.51 0.63
N PRO A 111 -7.55 -11.56 1.41
CA PRO A 111 -8.86 -12.01 0.93
C PRO A 111 -9.62 -10.90 0.17
N VAL A 112 -8.90 -10.14 -0.67
CA VAL A 112 -9.45 -9.05 -1.46
C VAL A 112 -8.82 -9.09 -2.85
N SER A 113 -9.64 -8.87 -3.88
CA SER A 113 -9.15 -9.01 -5.25
C SER A 113 -8.20 -7.87 -5.57
N LYS A 114 -7.15 -8.16 -6.36
CA LYS A 114 -6.25 -7.12 -6.88
C LYS A 114 -7.05 -5.96 -7.48
N LYS A 115 -8.12 -6.28 -8.22
CA LYS A 115 -8.99 -5.29 -8.85
C LYS A 115 -9.62 -4.36 -7.82
N ASP A 116 -10.12 -4.88 -6.70
CA ASP A 116 -10.75 -4.08 -5.66
C ASP A 116 -9.72 -3.23 -4.90
N ILE A 117 -8.54 -3.79 -4.63
CA ILE A 117 -7.39 -3.05 -4.07
C ILE A 117 -7.01 -1.86 -4.97
N ASP A 118 -6.92 -2.08 -6.28
CA ASP A 118 -6.59 -1.03 -7.25
C ASP A 118 -7.68 0.05 -7.35
N LEU A 119 -8.95 -0.36 -7.22
CA LEU A 119 -10.09 0.58 -7.19
C LEU A 119 -10.09 1.40 -5.90
N LEU A 120 -9.78 0.80 -4.75
CA LEU A 120 -9.63 1.51 -3.49
C LEU A 120 -8.48 2.54 -3.59
N PHE A 121 -7.36 2.17 -4.20
CA PHE A 121 -6.28 3.12 -4.47
C PHE A 121 -6.75 4.31 -5.31
N LEU A 122 -7.49 4.07 -6.39
CA LEU A 122 -8.07 5.15 -7.21
C LEU A 122 -9.03 6.04 -6.42
N GLU A 123 -9.84 5.46 -5.53
CA GLU A 123 -10.77 6.17 -4.66
C GLU A 123 -10.01 7.07 -3.67
N MET A 124 -9.05 6.51 -2.95
CA MET A 124 -8.25 7.21 -1.94
C MET A 124 -7.40 8.34 -2.52
N LEU A 125 -7.04 8.28 -3.81
CA LEU A 125 -6.36 9.39 -4.49
C LEU A 125 -7.22 10.66 -4.61
N GLY A 126 -8.54 10.57 -4.38
CA GLY A 126 -9.40 11.75 -4.19
C GLY A 126 -9.26 12.79 -5.30
N ASP A 127 -8.83 14.01 -4.94
CA ASP A 127 -8.70 15.16 -5.84
C ASP A 127 -7.41 15.17 -6.69
N PHE A 128 -6.53 14.17 -6.53
CA PHE A 128 -5.28 14.09 -7.28
C PHE A 128 -5.54 13.99 -8.79
N LYS A 129 -5.08 15.00 -9.54
CA LYS A 129 -5.47 15.18 -10.95
C LYS A 129 -5.04 14.05 -11.87
N LEU A 130 -3.93 13.37 -11.54
CA LEU A 130 -3.41 12.24 -12.30
C LEU A 130 -3.92 10.87 -11.78
N ARG A 131 -4.93 10.83 -10.89
CA ARG A 131 -5.38 9.58 -10.25
C ARG A 131 -5.73 8.46 -11.24
N LYS A 132 -6.39 8.79 -12.34
CA LYS A 132 -6.76 7.80 -13.39
C LYS A 132 -5.53 7.28 -14.14
N PHE A 133 -4.51 8.13 -14.32
CA PHE A 133 -3.25 7.74 -14.95
C PHE A 133 -2.47 6.80 -14.03
N TYR A 134 -2.38 7.10 -12.74
CA TYR A 134 -1.71 6.23 -11.75
C TYR A 134 -2.43 4.88 -11.65
N TYR A 135 -3.76 4.90 -11.53
CA TYR A 135 -4.59 3.70 -11.55
C TYR A 135 -4.36 2.84 -12.80
N PHE A 136 -4.24 3.46 -13.99
CA PHE A 136 -3.96 2.73 -15.22
C PHE A 136 -2.66 1.91 -15.10
N PHE A 137 -1.58 2.49 -14.56
CA PHE A 137 -0.33 1.76 -14.38
C PHE A 137 -0.46 0.63 -13.36
N VAL A 138 -1.08 0.90 -12.21
CA VAL A 138 -1.27 -0.10 -11.16
C VAL A 138 -2.09 -1.30 -11.67
N LYS A 139 -3.17 -1.02 -12.42
CA LYS A 139 -4.04 -2.04 -13.00
C LYS A 139 -3.28 -2.97 -13.95
N HIS A 140 -2.44 -2.42 -14.83
CA HIS A 140 -1.82 -3.16 -15.93
C HIS A 140 -0.42 -3.71 -15.60
N PHE A 141 0.31 -3.09 -14.67
CA PHE A 141 1.70 -3.44 -14.37
C PHE A 141 1.93 -3.83 -12.91
N GLY A 142 1.08 -3.36 -11.98
CA GLY A 142 1.19 -3.73 -10.57
C GLY A 142 0.92 -5.22 -10.34
N GLY A 143 1.70 -5.86 -9.47
CA GLY A 143 1.47 -7.26 -9.07
C GLY A 143 1.56 -8.29 -10.20
N ARG A 144 2.20 -7.94 -11.33
CA ARG A 144 2.31 -8.82 -12.49
C ARG A 144 3.03 -10.12 -12.10
N GLY A 145 2.38 -11.26 -12.36
CA GLY A 145 2.91 -12.59 -12.03
C GLY A 145 2.54 -13.11 -10.63
N VAL A 146 1.85 -12.32 -9.81
CA VAL A 146 1.33 -12.78 -8.52
C VAL A 146 0.04 -13.56 -8.73
N VAL A 147 -0.02 -14.78 -8.20
CA VAL A 147 -1.23 -15.62 -8.17
C VAL A 147 -1.90 -15.43 -6.81
N GLN A 148 -3.13 -14.90 -6.81
CA GLN A 148 -3.91 -14.78 -5.58
C GLN A 148 -4.45 -16.16 -5.19
N ARG A 149 -4.08 -16.63 -3.99
CA ARG A 149 -4.50 -17.90 -3.41
C ARG A 149 -5.61 -17.74 -2.37
N GLY A 150 -5.94 -16.49 -2.02
CA GLY A 150 -6.87 -16.11 -0.94
C GLY A 150 -8.36 -16.13 -1.30
N PHE A 151 -8.78 -16.93 -2.28
CA PHE A 151 -10.18 -17.16 -2.65
C PHE A 151 -10.50 -18.65 -2.66
#